data_AF-A0AAU6AD93-F1
#
_entry.id   AF-A0AAU6AD93-F1
#
_cell.length_a   1.000
_cell.length_b   1.000
_cell.length_c   1.000
_cell.angle_alpha   90.00
_cell.angle_beta   90.00
_cell.angle_gamma   90.00
#
_symmetry.space_group_name_H-M   'P 1'
#
loop_
_entity.id
_entity.type
_entity.pdbx_description
1 polymer ?
#
loop_
_entity_poly.entity_id
_entity_poly.type
_entity_poly.pdbx_seq_one_letter_code
_entity_poly.pdbx_strand_id
1 'polypeptide(L)'
;MSVPAVEDSWVRIDTWLLRHAPVSHALLRPPASPSEIRAAERTLGVRFHPDLVASLSCHDGVELQPGAPVLAHYGPPSRVADIVKSTKFLRDVGASVPDDDALDEDDEDYDELATYWHHDWLLITLGVGWQSSDGLFLSCHPGHNWGRLGRYFDEDVPSFTGWASLRHALADLADALERGRPFNGRTPLAYEGVLLWDHETTAIPDPVSPLALAAESAEPEPEPAAPAEPLFAPESRSSGAYLVMIRHRTPPPPPPTQPDVVFAEHLTPAELLRRLGAIPDTVRPRTRARAQTAANSPWAAYRPMVRAGNAGGWAYATQEGGAAQFTRPEVLRRVSADTRAVALTRRGPEVQVTVTEDGVPGPEGVRHVLSPREGGGDSWPGSRATYARFLAELEGEFGITYRPDDDTDAELTSALLLPVLEDVDRAANRYVANVRNFDLAALIERTPPARLRTAMGAQLRRLAAETRFDVYDEVSDALARTARGETVDLTPDSPLDLRIRTLTAEASAARQMVSGQRAWHDDNGPVTQSDFSAWALRVEAARALREFVDAGAPAAAATILSLRMSAHWRTELAADLEG
;
A
#
# COMPACT_ATOMS: atom_id res chain seq x y z
N MET A 1 0.49 -4.69 -41.57
CA MET A 1 -0.84 -5.27 -41.89
C MET A 1 -1.85 -4.14 -41.82
N SER A 2 -2.87 -4.11 -42.69
CA SER A 2 -3.93 -3.09 -42.62
C SER A 2 -4.73 -3.30 -41.33
N VAL A 3 -5.05 -2.21 -40.63
CA VAL A 3 -5.93 -2.25 -39.46
C VAL A 3 -7.35 -2.52 -39.95
N PRO A 4 -8.12 -3.45 -39.32
CA PRO A 4 -9.49 -3.75 -39.71
C PRO A 4 -10.41 -2.52 -39.67
N ALA A 5 -11.52 -2.59 -40.41
CA ALA A 5 -12.59 -1.62 -40.26
C ALA A 5 -13.25 -1.75 -38.86
N VAL A 6 -13.99 -0.71 -38.46
CA VAL A 6 -14.70 -0.68 -37.17
C VAL A 6 -15.75 -1.78 -37.12
N GLU A 7 -16.51 -1.94 -38.21
CA GLU A 7 -17.57 -2.92 -38.36
C GLU A 7 -17.02 -4.35 -38.30
N ASP A 8 -15.89 -4.62 -38.96
CA ASP A 8 -15.22 -5.94 -38.92
C ASP A 8 -14.77 -6.29 -37.50
N SER A 9 -14.28 -5.30 -36.74
CA SER A 9 -13.88 -5.50 -35.34
C SER A 9 -15.08 -5.77 -34.45
N TRP A 10 -16.19 -5.06 -34.65
CA TRP A 10 -17.44 -5.31 -33.92
C TRP A 10 -18.02 -6.70 -34.19
N VAL A 11 -18.03 -7.16 -35.45
CA VAL A 11 -18.49 -8.53 -35.77
C VAL A 11 -17.71 -9.59 -34.99
N ARG A 12 -16.40 -9.39 -34.84
CA ARG A 12 -15.52 -10.29 -34.06
C ARG A 12 -15.83 -10.23 -32.57
N ILE A 13 -15.99 -9.02 -32.03
CA ILE A 13 -16.35 -8.78 -30.62
C ILE A 13 -17.72 -9.42 -30.32
N ASP A 14 -18.74 -9.18 -31.14
CA ASP A 14 -20.08 -9.75 -30.99
C ASP A 14 -20.06 -11.27 -31.02
N THR A 15 -19.36 -11.84 -32.01
CA THR A 15 -19.24 -13.29 -32.14
C THR A 15 -18.62 -13.91 -30.88
N TRP A 16 -17.58 -13.27 -30.35
CA TRP A 16 -16.93 -13.73 -29.13
C TRP A 16 -17.85 -13.59 -27.91
N LEU A 17 -18.46 -12.42 -27.72
CA LEU A 17 -19.34 -12.14 -26.59
C LEU A 17 -20.57 -13.05 -26.62
N LEU A 18 -21.21 -13.24 -27.76
CA LEU A 18 -22.36 -14.14 -27.90
C LEU A 18 -22.03 -15.58 -27.47
N ARG A 19 -20.81 -16.03 -27.79
CA ARG A 19 -20.35 -17.39 -27.50
C ARG A 19 -19.87 -17.58 -26.06
N HIS A 20 -19.15 -16.60 -25.52
CA HIS A 20 -18.40 -16.75 -24.28
C HIS A 20 -18.99 -15.93 -23.12
N ALA A 21 -19.53 -14.74 -23.42
CA ALA A 21 -20.10 -13.83 -22.44
C ALA A 21 -21.53 -13.36 -22.82
N PRO A 22 -22.51 -14.28 -22.97
CA PRO A 22 -23.84 -13.96 -23.45
C PRO A 22 -24.62 -12.96 -22.57
N VAL A 23 -24.34 -12.90 -21.26
CA VAL A 23 -24.93 -11.90 -20.37
C VAL A 23 -24.43 -10.51 -20.73
N SER A 24 -23.12 -10.35 -20.96
CA SER A 24 -22.55 -9.07 -21.41
C SER A 24 -22.99 -8.71 -22.82
N HIS A 25 -23.09 -9.68 -23.73
CA HIS A 25 -23.59 -9.45 -25.09
C HIS A 25 -25.02 -8.89 -25.07
N ALA A 26 -25.90 -9.41 -24.20
CA ALA A 26 -27.29 -8.96 -24.10
C ALA A 26 -27.42 -7.49 -23.65
N LEU A 27 -26.35 -6.90 -23.13
CA LEU A 27 -26.30 -5.50 -22.67
C LEU A 27 -25.70 -4.55 -23.71
N LEU A 28 -25.20 -5.06 -24.84
CA LEU A 28 -24.90 -4.23 -25.99
C LEU A 28 -26.21 -3.66 -26.53
N ARG A 29 -26.27 -2.34 -26.67
CA ARG A 29 -27.46 -1.67 -27.19
C ARG A 29 -27.55 -1.85 -28.71
N PRO A 30 -28.76 -1.79 -29.29
CA PRO A 30 -28.89 -1.78 -30.74
C PRO A 30 -28.19 -0.54 -31.34
N PRO A 31 -27.93 -0.53 -32.67
CA PRO A 31 -27.40 0.62 -33.40
C PRO A 31 -28.08 1.95 -33.06
N ALA A 32 -27.30 3.02 -32.92
CA ALA A 32 -27.82 4.38 -32.81
C ALA A 32 -28.47 4.80 -34.13
N SER A 33 -29.57 5.53 -34.07
CA SER A 33 -30.17 6.04 -35.31
C SER A 33 -29.29 7.15 -35.91
N PRO A 34 -29.18 7.26 -37.24
CA PRO A 34 -28.46 8.36 -37.87
C PRO A 34 -29.01 9.74 -37.50
N SER A 35 -30.30 9.84 -37.13
CA SER A 35 -30.92 11.06 -36.64
C SER A 35 -30.41 11.49 -35.26
N GLU A 36 -30.20 10.54 -34.34
CA GLU A 36 -29.67 10.80 -33.00
C GLU A 36 -28.22 11.27 -33.06
N ILE A 37 -27.38 10.60 -33.86
CA ILE A 37 -25.99 11.01 -34.08
C ILE A 37 -25.93 12.44 -34.62
N ARG A 38 -26.70 12.75 -35.68
CA ARG A 38 -26.76 14.11 -36.23
C ARG A 38 -27.30 15.13 -35.23
N ALA A 39 -28.20 14.74 -34.34
CA ALA A 39 -28.71 15.62 -33.29
C ALA A 39 -27.63 15.90 -32.22
N ALA A 40 -26.84 14.90 -31.87
CA ALA A 40 -25.70 15.04 -30.95
C ALA A 40 -24.61 15.95 -31.54
N GLU A 41 -24.22 15.75 -32.81
CA GLU A 41 -23.29 16.63 -33.52
C GLU A 41 -23.76 18.09 -33.50
N ARG A 42 -25.05 18.34 -33.81
CA ARG A 42 -25.63 19.70 -33.74
C ARG A 42 -25.63 20.26 -32.32
N THR A 43 -25.89 19.42 -31.33
CA THR A 43 -25.96 19.84 -29.91
C THR A 43 -24.58 20.19 -29.35
N LEU A 44 -23.54 19.46 -29.78
CA LEU A 44 -22.17 19.65 -29.31
C LEU A 44 -21.37 20.62 -30.19
N GLY A 45 -21.87 20.96 -31.38
CA GLY A 45 -21.19 21.86 -32.31
C GLY A 45 -20.01 21.23 -33.05
N VAL A 46 -19.86 19.91 -33.01
CA VAL A 46 -18.74 19.17 -33.60
C VAL A 46 -19.23 18.16 -34.64
N ARG A 47 -18.37 17.78 -35.57
CA ARG A 47 -18.57 16.60 -36.42
C ARG A 47 -17.95 15.39 -35.75
N PHE A 48 -18.66 14.28 -35.70
CA PHE A 48 -18.11 13.05 -35.15
C PHE A 48 -17.16 12.42 -36.16
N HIS A 49 -16.04 11.90 -35.68
CA HIS A 49 -15.10 11.16 -36.51
C HIS A 49 -15.79 9.93 -37.14
N PRO A 50 -15.52 9.58 -38.42
CA PRO A 50 -16.13 8.43 -39.08
C PRO A 50 -16.05 7.12 -38.29
N ASP A 51 -14.89 6.81 -37.69
CA ASP A 51 -14.73 5.62 -36.82
C ASP A 51 -15.75 5.61 -35.66
N LEU A 52 -16.06 6.76 -35.05
CA LEU A 52 -17.06 6.87 -33.97
C LEU A 52 -18.47 6.65 -34.49
N VAL A 53 -18.80 7.25 -35.64
CA VAL A 53 -20.11 7.06 -36.30
C VAL A 53 -20.32 5.59 -36.68
N ALA A 54 -19.30 4.94 -37.23
CA ALA A 54 -19.33 3.52 -37.56
C ALA A 54 -19.55 2.65 -36.32
N SER A 55 -18.84 2.93 -35.22
CA SER A 55 -19.00 2.20 -33.96
C SER A 55 -20.41 2.36 -33.38
N LEU A 56 -20.94 3.58 -33.34
CA LEU A 56 -22.31 3.86 -32.86
C LEU A 56 -23.38 3.25 -33.76
N SER A 57 -23.09 3.08 -35.05
CA SER A 57 -23.96 2.39 -36.01
C SER A 57 -23.92 0.87 -35.85
N CYS A 58 -22.98 0.32 -35.08
CA CYS A 58 -23.00 -1.08 -34.64
C CYS A 58 -23.75 -1.20 -33.31
N HIS A 59 -23.37 -0.40 -32.31
CA HIS A 59 -24.00 -0.37 -30.99
C HIS A 59 -24.06 1.05 -30.41
N ASP A 60 -25.22 1.48 -29.94
CA ASP A 60 -25.40 2.72 -29.16
C ASP A 60 -24.93 2.54 -27.72
N GLY A 61 -23.65 2.21 -27.53
CA GLY A 61 -23.08 1.91 -26.22
C GLY A 61 -23.68 0.67 -25.55
N VAL A 62 -23.81 0.72 -24.23
CA VAL A 62 -24.29 -0.42 -23.41
C VAL A 62 -25.38 -0.01 -22.43
N GLU A 63 -26.16 -0.98 -21.96
CA GLU A 63 -27.04 -0.79 -20.81
C GLU A 63 -26.23 -0.86 -19.51
N LEU A 64 -26.30 0.18 -18.67
CA LEU A 64 -25.48 0.33 -17.47
C LEU A 64 -26.05 -0.46 -16.30
N GLN A 65 -25.70 -1.74 -16.24
CA GLN A 65 -26.05 -2.65 -15.16
C GLN A 65 -24.91 -3.65 -14.89
N PRO A 66 -24.93 -4.39 -13.76
CA PRO A 66 -23.92 -5.40 -13.49
C PRO A 66 -23.78 -6.39 -14.66
N GLY A 67 -22.54 -6.60 -15.11
CA GLY A 67 -22.21 -7.45 -16.25
C GLY A 67 -22.11 -6.73 -17.60
N ALA A 68 -22.35 -5.41 -17.67
CA ALA A 68 -22.15 -4.62 -18.87
C ALA A 68 -20.69 -4.74 -19.38
N PRO A 69 -20.46 -4.92 -20.70
CA PRO A 69 -19.11 -5.03 -21.23
C PRO A 69 -18.36 -3.70 -21.08
N VAL A 70 -17.11 -3.78 -20.61
CA VAL A 70 -16.22 -2.64 -20.39
C VAL A 70 -14.91 -2.81 -21.15
N LEU A 71 -14.25 -1.71 -21.48
CA LEU A 71 -12.92 -1.69 -22.13
C LEU A 71 -11.82 -1.63 -21.05
N ALA A 72 -11.61 -2.74 -20.34
CA ALA A 72 -10.60 -2.84 -19.28
C ALA A 72 -10.69 -1.68 -18.26
N HIS A 73 -9.69 -0.81 -18.19
CA HIS A 73 -9.64 0.35 -17.29
C HIS A 73 -10.50 1.53 -17.74
N TYR A 74 -10.99 1.52 -18.99
CA TYR A 74 -11.69 2.64 -19.59
C TYR A 74 -13.21 2.58 -19.45
N GLY A 75 -13.73 1.56 -18.75
CA GLY A 75 -15.15 1.41 -18.47
C GLY A 75 -16.03 1.16 -19.72
N PRO A 76 -17.36 1.28 -19.60
CA PRO A 76 -18.29 0.89 -20.65
C PRO A 76 -18.33 1.87 -21.84
N PRO A 77 -18.54 1.40 -23.08
CA PRO A 77 -18.84 2.27 -24.23
C PRO A 77 -20.06 3.17 -23.97
N SER A 78 -19.88 4.47 -24.20
CA SER A 78 -20.95 5.46 -24.03
C SER A 78 -21.97 5.36 -25.16
N ARG A 79 -23.26 5.43 -24.80
CA ARG A 79 -24.31 5.74 -25.78
C ARG A 79 -24.24 7.20 -26.21
N VAL A 80 -24.86 7.55 -27.33
CA VAL A 80 -24.89 8.92 -27.88
C VAL A 80 -25.32 9.95 -26.84
N ALA A 81 -26.36 9.65 -26.06
CA ALA A 81 -26.85 10.55 -25.02
C ALA A 81 -25.82 10.81 -23.91
N ASP A 82 -25.02 9.81 -23.54
CA ASP A 82 -24.02 9.93 -22.50
C ASP A 82 -22.76 10.64 -23.00
N ILE A 83 -22.40 10.50 -24.28
CA ILE A 83 -21.37 11.33 -24.93
C ILE A 83 -21.78 12.81 -24.83
N VAL A 84 -23.02 13.14 -25.22
CA VAL A 84 -23.52 14.52 -25.14
C VAL A 84 -23.50 15.06 -23.71
N LYS A 85 -23.98 14.25 -22.75
CA LYS A 85 -24.02 14.62 -21.33
C LYS A 85 -22.60 14.86 -20.79
N SER A 86 -21.69 13.91 -21.01
CA SER A 86 -20.35 13.94 -20.42
C SER A 86 -19.49 15.04 -21.04
N THR A 87 -19.56 15.23 -22.36
CA THR A 87 -18.87 16.35 -23.03
C THR A 87 -19.37 17.71 -22.54
N LYS A 88 -20.69 17.88 -22.33
CA LYS A 88 -21.20 19.14 -21.75
C LYS A 88 -20.71 19.36 -20.33
N PHE A 89 -20.77 18.33 -19.50
CA PHE A 89 -20.28 18.37 -18.13
C PHE A 89 -18.81 18.79 -18.07
N LEU A 90 -17.93 18.13 -18.85
CA LEU A 90 -16.49 18.43 -18.86
C LEU A 90 -16.17 19.82 -19.43
N ARG A 91 -16.93 20.29 -20.43
CA ARG A 91 -16.83 21.67 -20.93
C ARG A 91 -17.21 22.70 -19.86
N ASP A 92 -18.27 22.46 -19.10
CA ASP A 92 -18.70 23.35 -18.02
C ASP A 92 -17.67 23.40 -16.88
N VAL A 93 -17.07 22.25 -16.53
CA VAL A 93 -15.98 22.20 -15.54
C VAL A 93 -14.75 22.95 -16.04
N GLY A 94 -14.31 22.70 -17.27
CA GLY A 94 -13.16 23.40 -17.87
C GLY A 94 -13.34 24.91 -17.95
N ALA A 95 -14.55 25.39 -18.27
CA ALA A 95 -14.86 26.83 -18.27
C ALA A 95 -14.82 27.48 -16.88
N SER A 96 -14.85 26.68 -15.80
CA SER A 96 -14.79 27.15 -14.41
C SER A 96 -13.38 27.13 -13.83
N VAL A 97 -12.39 26.57 -14.54
CA VAL A 97 -10.98 26.56 -14.15
C VAL A 97 -10.30 27.76 -14.82
N PRO A 98 -9.66 28.68 -14.07
CA PRO A 98 -8.89 29.78 -14.67
C PRO A 98 -7.74 29.23 -15.52
N ASP A 99 -7.55 29.77 -16.72
CA ASP A 99 -6.35 29.55 -17.55
C ASP A 99 -5.12 30.21 -16.89
N ASP A 100 -4.71 29.72 -15.72
CA ASP A 100 -3.52 30.19 -15.01
C ASP A 100 -2.30 29.42 -15.54
N ASP A 101 -1.93 29.78 -16.78
CA ASP A 101 -0.59 29.73 -17.40
C ASP A 101 -0.75 29.76 -18.94
N ALA A 102 -1.37 30.81 -19.47
CA ALA A 102 -1.30 31.12 -20.90
C ALA A 102 0.13 31.61 -21.23
N LEU A 103 1.02 30.67 -21.55
CA LEU A 103 2.25 30.98 -22.29
C LEU A 103 1.87 31.39 -23.72
N ASP A 104 2.59 32.39 -24.24
CA ASP A 104 2.30 33.15 -25.47
C ASP A 104 1.77 32.31 -26.66
N GLU A 105 0.70 32.81 -27.30
CA GLU A 105 -0.02 32.22 -28.45
C GLU A 105 0.81 32.07 -29.76
N ASP A 106 2.12 32.32 -29.72
CA ASP A 106 3.02 32.40 -30.89
C ASP A 106 4.00 31.20 -31.02
N ASP A 107 3.80 30.11 -30.28
CA ASP A 107 4.52 28.84 -30.50
C ASP A 107 3.66 27.87 -31.34
N GLU A 108 4.19 27.39 -32.47
CA GLU A 108 3.51 26.43 -33.36
C GLU A 108 3.28 25.05 -32.69
N ASP A 109 3.80 24.87 -31.48
CA ASP A 109 3.58 23.75 -30.58
C ASP A 109 2.61 24.13 -29.43
N TYR A 110 1.43 24.67 -29.77
CA TYR A 110 0.30 24.76 -28.83
C TYR A 110 -0.05 23.32 -28.42
N ASP A 111 0.48 22.86 -27.27
CA ASP A 111 0.26 21.50 -26.81
C ASP A 111 -1.26 21.34 -26.62
N GLU A 112 -1.93 20.56 -27.48
CA GLU A 112 -3.39 20.35 -27.45
C GLU A 112 -3.87 19.86 -26.07
N LEU A 113 -2.93 19.44 -25.20
CA LEU A 113 -3.13 19.00 -23.82
C LEU A 113 -3.00 20.11 -22.75
N ALA A 114 -2.71 21.36 -23.13
CA ALA A 114 -2.50 22.48 -22.20
C ALA A 114 -3.82 23.01 -21.56
N THR A 115 -4.98 22.65 -22.12
CA THR A 115 -6.30 23.01 -21.57
C THR A 115 -6.89 21.86 -20.77
N TYR A 116 -7.58 22.16 -19.66
CA TYR A 116 -8.26 21.15 -18.83
C TYR A 116 -9.20 20.24 -19.62
N TRP A 117 -10.01 20.80 -20.53
CA TRP A 117 -10.81 20.01 -21.48
C TRP A 117 -11.06 20.76 -22.78
N HIS A 118 -10.60 20.23 -23.91
CA HIS A 118 -10.82 20.87 -25.20
C HIS A 118 -12.29 20.74 -25.66
N HIS A 119 -12.81 21.77 -26.34
CA HIS A 119 -14.19 21.76 -26.84
C HIS A 119 -14.46 20.55 -27.74
N ASP A 120 -13.49 20.16 -28.56
CA ASP A 120 -13.64 19.11 -29.56
C ASP A 120 -13.38 17.69 -29.04
N TRP A 121 -13.17 17.50 -27.73
CA TRP A 121 -12.97 16.19 -27.14
C TRP A 121 -14.28 15.56 -26.66
N LEU A 122 -14.52 14.35 -27.16
CA LEU A 122 -15.73 13.58 -26.87
C LEU A 122 -15.39 12.42 -25.95
N LEU A 123 -15.99 12.37 -24.76
CA LEU A 123 -15.82 11.23 -23.87
C LEU A 123 -16.68 10.05 -24.39
N ILE A 124 -16.02 9.06 -24.97
CA ILE A 124 -16.67 7.94 -25.70
C ILE A 124 -16.82 6.66 -24.85
N THR A 125 -16.26 6.66 -23.64
CA THR A 125 -16.57 5.67 -22.60
C THR A 125 -16.91 6.38 -21.29
N LEU A 126 -17.55 5.69 -20.35
CA LEU A 126 -17.68 6.18 -18.98
C LEU A 126 -16.62 5.52 -18.10
N GLY A 127 -16.34 6.10 -16.93
CA GLY A 127 -15.44 5.49 -15.96
C GLY A 127 -15.93 4.12 -15.51
N VAL A 128 -15.06 3.33 -14.85
CA VAL A 128 -15.45 2.03 -14.29
C VAL A 128 -16.58 2.19 -13.25
N GLY A 129 -16.64 3.33 -12.55
CA GLY A 129 -17.76 3.74 -11.67
C GLY A 129 -18.98 4.32 -12.40
N TRP A 130 -19.02 4.26 -13.74
CA TRP A 130 -20.07 4.80 -14.62
C TRP A 130 -20.26 6.31 -14.51
N GLN A 131 -19.17 7.02 -14.21
CA GLN A 131 -19.14 8.48 -14.09
C GLN A 131 -18.74 9.17 -15.39
N SER A 132 -19.26 10.39 -15.57
CA SER A 132 -19.05 11.25 -16.75
C SER A 132 -17.75 12.05 -16.70
N SER A 133 -16.82 11.70 -15.81
CA SER A 133 -15.54 12.38 -15.59
C SER A 133 -14.33 11.55 -16.02
N ASP A 134 -14.49 10.27 -16.38
CA ASP A 134 -13.35 9.38 -16.62
C ASP A 134 -13.61 8.51 -17.85
N GLY A 135 -12.56 8.15 -18.57
CA GLY A 135 -12.64 7.21 -19.68
C GLY A 135 -11.71 7.54 -20.84
N LEU A 136 -12.03 6.95 -22.00
CA LEU A 136 -11.42 7.32 -23.27
C LEU A 136 -12.16 8.51 -23.87
N PHE A 137 -11.38 9.48 -24.34
CA PHE A 137 -11.88 10.54 -25.18
C PHE A 137 -11.39 10.36 -26.62
N LEU A 138 -12.17 10.87 -27.55
CA LEU A 138 -11.83 10.94 -28.96
C LEU A 138 -11.74 12.41 -29.37
N SER A 139 -10.62 12.79 -29.99
CA SER A 139 -10.46 14.13 -30.53
C SER A 139 -11.20 14.28 -31.85
N CYS A 140 -12.13 15.24 -31.89
CA CYS A 140 -12.76 15.74 -33.11
C CYS A 140 -12.15 17.09 -33.52
N HIS A 141 -10.90 17.37 -33.12
CA HIS A 141 -10.21 18.57 -33.57
C HIS A 141 -9.70 18.37 -35.01
N PRO A 142 -10.06 19.22 -35.99
CA PRO A 142 -9.55 19.09 -37.35
C PRO A 142 -8.04 19.33 -37.38
N GLY A 143 -7.26 18.31 -37.70
CA GLY A 143 -5.80 18.43 -37.69
C GLY A 143 -5.11 17.10 -37.46
N HIS A 144 -3.90 17.17 -36.92
CA HIS A 144 -3.02 16.01 -36.74
C HIS A 144 -3.57 14.97 -35.76
N ASN A 145 -4.40 15.39 -34.79
CA ASN A 145 -5.04 14.50 -33.81
C ASN A 145 -6.50 14.13 -34.14
N TRP A 146 -7.00 14.45 -35.34
CA TRP A 146 -8.37 14.09 -35.75
C TRP A 146 -8.61 12.57 -35.66
N GLY A 147 -9.54 12.16 -34.78
CA GLY A 147 -9.89 10.76 -34.52
C GLY A 147 -8.99 10.04 -33.52
N ARG A 148 -7.95 10.71 -32.99
CA ARG A 148 -7.01 10.13 -32.03
C ARG A 148 -7.67 9.91 -30.67
N LEU A 149 -7.30 8.80 -30.02
CA LEU A 149 -7.81 8.46 -28.69
C LEU A 149 -6.89 8.95 -27.59
N GLY A 150 -7.48 9.61 -26.60
CA GLY A 150 -6.84 9.93 -25.34
C GLY A 150 -7.57 9.32 -24.16
N ARG A 151 -6.97 9.47 -22.98
CA ARG A 151 -7.51 9.02 -21.71
C ARG A 151 -7.60 10.20 -20.76
N TYR A 152 -8.62 10.17 -19.93
CA TYR A 152 -8.80 11.08 -18.83
C TYR A 152 -9.31 10.30 -17.63
N PHE A 153 -8.70 10.50 -16.48
CA PHE A 153 -9.11 9.93 -15.20
C PHE A 153 -9.18 11.08 -14.21
N ASP A 154 -10.22 11.12 -13.38
CA ASP A 154 -10.30 12.09 -12.27
C ASP A 154 -8.95 12.10 -11.52
N GLU A 155 -8.45 13.29 -11.21
CA GLU A 155 -7.11 13.57 -10.63
C GLU A 155 -5.90 13.62 -11.59
N ASP A 156 -6.02 13.15 -12.85
CA ASP A 156 -4.94 13.20 -13.85
C ASP A 156 -5.16 14.26 -14.94
N VAL A 157 -4.07 14.67 -15.61
CA VAL A 157 -4.15 15.52 -16.82
C VAL A 157 -4.53 14.66 -18.04
N PRO A 158 -5.43 15.13 -18.93
CA PRO A 158 -5.72 14.44 -20.19
C PRO A 158 -4.44 14.12 -20.96
N SER A 159 -4.35 12.90 -21.51
CA SER A 159 -3.20 12.49 -22.32
C SER A 159 -3.61 11.58 -23.47
N PHE A 160 -2.91 11.66 -24.61
CA PHE A 160 -3.16 10.75 -25.71
C PHE A 160 -2.66 9.34 -25.42
N THR A 161 -3.43 8.34 -25.85
CA THR A 161 -3.04 6.93 -25.80
C THR A 161 -2.10 6.57 -26.96
N GLY A 162 -1.58 5.34 -26.95
CA GLY A 162 -0.84 4.77 -28.09
C GLY A 162 -1.72 4.43 -29.31
N TRP A 163 -3.05 4.45 -29.18
CA TRP A 163 -3.95 4.17 -30.30
C TRP A 163 -4.17 5.40 -31.17
N ALA A 164 -3.82 5.27 -32.45
CA ALA A 164 -3.98 6.34 -33.42
C ALA A 164 -5.45 6.67 -33.74
N SER A 165 -6.39 5.74 -33.53
CA SER A 165 -7.83 6.01 -33.62
C SER A 165 -8.70 4.92 -32.99
N LEU A 166 -10.02 5.14 -32.95
CA LEU A 166 -10.98 4.16 -32.42
C LEU A 166 -10.93 2.79 -33.11
N ARG A 167 -10.74 2.72 -34.44
CA ARG A 167 -10.60 1.43 -35.13
C ARG A 167 -9.39 0.61 -34.65
N HIS A 168 -8.32 1.27 -34.19
CA HIS A 168 -7.15 0.59 -33.64
C HIS A 168 -7.47 -0.01 -32.28
N ALA A 169 -8.13 0.74 -31.40
CA ALA A 169 -8.53 0.24 -30.09
C ALA A 169 -9.54 -0.92 -30.20
N LEU A 170 -10.52 -0.84 -31.12
CA LEU A 170 -11.47 -1.93 -31.35
C LEU A 170 -10.84 -3.17 -31.97
N ALA A 171 -9.89 -3.00 -32.90
CA ALA A 171 -9.15 -4.12 -33.46
C ALA A 171 -8.28 -4.83 -32.40
N ASP A 172 -7.63 -4.05 -31.54
CA ASP A 172 -6.83 -4.56 -30.42
C ASP A 172 -7.71 -5.25 -29.36
N LEU A 173 -8.89 -4.69 -29.07
CA LEU A 173 -9.90 -5.34 -28.22
C LEU A 173 -10.36 -6.69 -28.80
N ALA A 174 -10.70 -6.73 -30.08
CA ALA A 174 -11.10 -7.97 -30.75
C ALA A 174 -9.96 -9.02 -30.72
N ASP A 175 -8.72 -8.58 -30.97
CA ASP A 175 -7.53 -9.42 -30.89
C ASP A 175 -7.29 -9.97 -29.48
N ALA A 176 -7.49 -9.14 -28.45
CA ALA A 176 -7.38 -9.52 -27.04
C ALA A 176 -8.44 -10.55 -26.65
N LEU A 177 -9.71 -10.33 -27.01
CA LEU A 177 -10.81 -11.27 -26.73
C LEU A 177 -10.56 -12.64 -27.39
N GLU A 178 -10.26 -12.66 -28.68
CA GLU A 178 -10.11 -13.91 -29.43
C GLU A 178 -8.87 -14.72 -29.03
N ARG A 179 -7.77 -14.03 -28.70
CA ARG A 179 -6.48 -14.68 -28.42
C ARG A 179 -6.14 -14.77 -26.93
N GLY A 180 -6.98 -14.22 -26.06
CA GLY A 180 -6.70 -14.12 -24.62
C GLY A 180 -5.45 -13.30 -24.31
N ARG A 181 -5.17 -12.25 -25.10
CA ARG A 181 -4.00 -11.39 -24.90
C ARG A 181 -4.36 -10.20 -23.99
N PRO A 182 -3.39 -9.63 -23.26
CA PRO A 182 -3.65 -8.41 -22.50
C PRO A 182 -4.06 -7.25 -23.41
N PHE A 183 -5.19 -6.61 -23.09
CA PHE A 183 -5.62 -5.33 -23.62
C PHE A 183 -5.28 -4.24 -22.59
N ASN A 184 -4.31 -3.38 -22.90
CA ASN A 184 -3.78 -2.38 -21.99
C ASN A 184 -3.45 -2.95 -20.59
N GLY A 185 -2.73 -4.07 -20.56
CA GLY A 185 -2.29 -4.73 -19.32
C GLY A 185 -3.34 -5.63 -18.64
N ARG A 186 -4.58 -5.72 -19.14
CA ARG A 186 -5.60 -6.64 -18.60
C ARG A 186 -5.97 -7.74 -19.58
N THR A 187 -6.00 -8.98 -19.11
CA THR A 187 -6.44 -10.14 -19.88
C THR A 187 -7.96 -10.27 -19.79
N PRO A 188 -8.68 -10.40 -20.92
CA PRO A 188 -10.11 -10.66 -20.90
C PRO A 188 -10.40 -12.11 -20.53
N LEU A 189 -11.46 -12.33 -19.78
CA LEU A 189 -11.97 -13.65 -19.45
C LEU A 189 -13.50 -13.67 -19.47
N ALA A 190 -14.05 -14.83 -19.82
CA ALA A 190 -15.47 -15.08 -19.68
C ALA A 190 -15.70 -15.96 -18.45
N TYR A 191 -16.56 -15.50 -17.53
CA TYR A 191 -16.94 -16.27 -16.35
C TYR A 191 -18.43 -16.10 -16.09
N GLU A 192 -19.15 -17.22 -15.92
CA GLU A 192 -20.61 -17.25 -15.75
C GLU A 192 -21.38 -16.42 -16.79
N GLY A 193 -20.86 -16.39 -18.02
CA GLY A 193 -21.45 -15.66 -19.14
C GLY A 193 -21.23 -14.15 -19.12
N VAL A 194 -20.36 -13.63 -18.26
CA VAL A 194 -19.98 -12.22 -18.17
C VAL A 194 -18.52 -12.02 -18.63
N LEU A 195 -18.26 -10.94 -19.37
CA LEU A 195 -16.90 -10.49 -19.68
C LEU A 195 -16.31 -9.80 -18.45
N LEU A 196 -15.22 -10.36 -17.94
CA LEU A 196 -14.42 -9.79 -16.87
C LEU A 196 -13.01 -9.49 -17.38
N TRP A 197 -12.30 -8.66 -16.62
CA TRP A 197 -10.91 -8.31 -16.89
C TRP A 197 -10.07 -8.61 -15.67
N ASP A 198 -8.95 -9.29 -15.86
CA ASP A 198 -7.97 -9.49 -14.80
C ASP A 198 -6.59 -9.05 -15.22
N HIS A 199 -5.68 -8.90 -14.27
CA HIS A 199 -4.27 -8.70 -14.54
C HIS A 199 -3.56 -10.04 -14.36
N GLU A 200 -2.70 -10.37 -15.29
CA GLU A 200 -1.78 -11.50 -15.14
C GLU A 200 -0.42 -10.93 -14.78
N THR A 201 0.08 -11.29 -13.60
CA THR A 201 1.42 -10.92 -13.18
C THR A 201 2.25 -12.19 -13.15
N THR A 202 3.08 -12.41 -14.17
CA THR A 202 3.67 -13.74 -14.42
C THR A 202 5.03 -13.97 -13.79
N ALA A 203 5.70 -12.94 -13.28
CA ALA A 203 7.01 -13.11 -12.65
C ALA A 203 7.26 -12.06 -11.57
N ILE A 204 7.42 -12.52 -10.33
CA ILE A 204 8.03 -11.73 -9.27
C ILE A 204 9.52 -12.06 -9.26
N PRO A 205 10.40 -11.10 -9.59
CA PRO A 205 11.84 -11.32 -9.48
C PRO A 205 12.22 -11.62 -8.02
N ASP A 206 13.33 -12.32 -7.80
CA ASP A 206 13.88 -12.42 -6.45
C ASP A 206 14.33 -11.03 -6.01
N PRO A 207 13.72 -10.48 -4.95
CA PRO A 207 14.05 -9.13 -4.53
C PRO A 207 15.41 -9.08 -3.83
N VAL A 208 16.10 -7.95 -3.97
CA VAL A 208 17.25 -7.64 -3.12
C VAL A 208 16.78 -7.61 -1.66
N SER A 209 17.54 -8.26 -0.77
CA SER A 209 17.25 -8.32 0.67
C SER A 209 17.92 -7.16 1.42
N PRO A 210 17.16 -6.18 1.95
CA PRO A 210 17.68 -5.18 2.88
C PRO A 210 18.43 -5.79 4.06
N LEU A 211 17.98 -6.92 4.62
CA LEU A 211 18.64 -7.54 5.77
C LEU A 211 19.96 -8.20 5.40
N ALA A 212 20.10 -8.75 4.19
CA ALA A 212 21.39 -9.25 3.69
C ALA A 212 22.40 -8.11 3.53
N LEU A 213 21.99 -6.98 2.93
CA LEU A 213 22.83 -5.78 2.83
C LEU A 213 23.25 -5.27 4.22
N ALA A 214 22.35 -5.35 5.21
CA ALA A 214 22.66 -4.99 6.58
C ALA A 214 23.63 -5.95 7.27
N ALA A 215 23.56 -7.25 6.96
CA ALA A 215 24.48 -8.25 7.49
C ALA A 215 25.92 -8.07 6.97
N GLU A 216 26.08 -7.50 5.78
CA GLU A 216 27.38 -7.11 5.22
C GLU A 216 27.93 -5.80 5.81
N SER A 217 27.06 -5.01 6.43
CA SER A 217 27.42 -3.73 7.07
C SER A 217 27.91 -3.94 8.50
N ALA A 218 28.93 -3.19 8.91
CA ALA A 218 29.35 -3.15 10.31
C ALA A 218 28.48 -2.17 11.12
N GLU A 219 28.21 -2.49 12.39
CA GLU A 219 27.62 -1.52 13.31
C GLU A 219 28.60 -0.35 13.48
N PRO A 220 28.15 0.92 13.42
CA PRO A 220 29.02 2.07 13.56
C PRO A 220 29.81 2.05 14.89
N GLU A 221 31.12 2.27 14.79
CA GLU A 221 31.97 2.53 15.94
C GLU A 221 31.75 3.96 16.47
N PRO A 222 31.91 4.20 17.78
CA PRO A 222 31.80 5.54 18.32
C PRO A 222 32.86 6.46 17.69
N GLU A 223 32.44 7.60 17.13
CA GLU A 223 33.39 8.64 16.79
C GLU A 223 34.13 9.06 18.07
N PRO A 224 35.48 9.08 18.09
CA PRO A 224 36.20 9.66 19.20
C PRO A 224 35.75 11.11 19.35
N ALA A 225 35.48 11.54 20.58
CA ALA A 225 35.09 12.91 20.86
C ALA A 225 36.02 13.86 20.10
N ALA A 226 35.46 14.65 19.18
CA ALA A 226 36.24 15.65 18.47
C ALA A 226 36.98 16.48 19.53
N PRO A 227 38.31 16.63 19.44
CA PRO A 227 39.04 17.49 20.36
C PRO A 227 38.35 18.85 20.31
N ALA A 228 37.93 19.35 21.47
CA ALA A 228 37.27 20.64 21.56
C ALA A 228 38.15 21.67 20.84
N GLU A 229 37.73 22.11 19.66
CA GLU A 229 38.45 23.15 18.95
C GLU A 229 38.53 24.34 19.91
N PRO A 230 39.74 24.83 20.22
CA PRO A 230 39.86 26.03 21.03
C PRO A 230 39.07 27.12 20.32
N LEU A 231 38.08 27.69 21.02
CA LEU A 231 37.36 28.87 20.59
C LEU A 231 38.38 29.87 20.03
N PHE A 232 38.36 30.08 18.71
CA PHE A 232 39.23 31.05 18.06
C PHE A 232 39.05 32.39 18.76
N ALA A 233 40.07 32.82 19.49
CA ALA A 233 40.18 34.20 19.94
C ALA A 233 40.40 35.05 18.68
N PRO A 234 39.52 36.02 18.36
CA PRO A 234 39.73 36.84 17.18
C PRO A 234 40.98 37.70 17.39
N GLU A 235 42.02 37.44 16.61
CA GLU A 235 43.16 38.34 16.48
C GLU A 235 42.67 39.68 15.91
N SER A 236 43.04 40.77 16.59
CA SER A 236 42.71 42.12 16.14
C SER A 236 43.46 42.44 14.85
N ARG A 237 42.72 42.51 13.74
CA ARG A 237 43.18 43.20 12.53
C ARG A 237 42.34 44.45 12.32
N SER A 238 43.03 45.58 12.32
CA SER A 238 42.49 46.92 12.18
C SER A 238 41.88 47.18 10.81
N SER A 239 40.86 48.04 10.82
CA SER A 239 40.38 48.90 9.72
C SER A 239 39.37 48.31 8.73
N GLY A 240 38.08 48.53 9.03
CA GLY A 240 36.96 48.48 8.08
C GLY A 240 35.64 48.26 8.80
N ALA A 241 34.96 49.33 9.22
CA ALA A 241 33.69 49.22 9.95
C ALA A 241 32.56 48.72 9.04
N TYR A 242 32.23 47.43 9.15
CA TYR A 242 30.93 46.89 8.74
C TYR A 242 30.18 46.47 10.00
N LEU A 243 29.02 47.09 10.25
CA LEU A 243 28.07 46.65 11.26
C LEU A 243 27.38 45.38 10.75
N VAL A 244 27.93 44.22 11.11
CA VAL A 244 27.23 42.93 10.94
C VAL A 244 26.42 42.67 12.21
N MET A 245 25.10 42.83 12.12
CA MET A 245 24.17 42.36 13.15
C MET A 245 24.13 40.83 13.11
N ILE A 246 25.07 40.18 13.79
CA ILE A 246 24.96 38.75 14.08
C ILE A 246 23.89 38.62 15.17
N ARG A 247 22.66 38.28 14.77
CA ARG A 247 21.68 37.74 15.73
C ARG A 247 22.26 36.44 16.27
N HIS A 248 22.87 36.49 17.45
CA HIS A 248 23.05 35.32 18.29
C HIS A 248 21.65 34.81 18.66
N ARG A 249 21.04 34.02 17.77
CA ARG A 249 20.01 33.08 18.21
C ARG A 249 20.76 32.06 19.02
N THR A 250 20.67 32.15 20.34
CA THR A 250 21.00 31.02 21.21
C THR A 250 20.27 29.82 20.61
N PRO A 251 20.96 28.73 20.23
CA PRO A 251 20.26 27.54 19.76
C PRO A 251 19.25 27.16 20.84
N PRO A 252 18.00 26.82 20.45
CA PRO A 252 17.02 26.38 21.43
C PRO A 252 17.64 25.22 22.24
N PRO A 253 17.35 25.11 23.54
CA PRO A 253 17.85 24.01 24.35
C PRO A 253 17.50 22.67 23.65
N PRO A 254 18.38 21.65 23.77
CA PRO A 254 18.10 20.34 23.20
C PRO A 254 16.73 19.86 23.70
N PRO A 255 15.94 19.18 22.83
CA PRO A 255 14.64 18.68 23.24
C PRO A 255 14.80 17.75 24.45
N PRO A 256 13.86 17.78 25.41
CA PRO A 256 13.91 16.91 26.58
C PRO A 256 13.83 15.43 26.17
N THR A 257 14.50 14.57 26.94
CA THR A 257 14.53 13.11 26.73
C THR A 257 13.17 12.50 27.08
N GLN A 258 12.41 12.07 26.06
CA GLN A 258 11.06 11.49 26.23
C GLN A 258 10.90 10.23 25.36
N PRO A 259 11.58 9.12 25.68
CA PRO A 259 11.51 7.90 24.88
C PRO A 259 10.15 7.23 25.00
N ASP A 260 9.74 6.48 23.98
CA ASP A 260 8.73 5.45 24.20
C ASP A 260 9.33 4.38 25.13
N VAL A 261 8.63 4.04 26.20
CA VAL A 261 9.11 3.09 27.22
C VAL A 261 8.03 2.09 27.58
N VAL A 262 8.43 0.83 27.78
CA VAL A 262 7.57 -0.22 28.34
C VAL A 262 8.21 -0.79 29.60
N PHE A 263 7.40 -1.00 30.62
CA PHE A 263 7.75 -1.62 31.90
C PHE A 263 7.06 -2.97 32.01
N ALA A 264 7.73 -3.96 32.58
CA ALA A 264 7.15 -5.27 32.88
C ALA A 264 7.54 -5.73 34.29
N GLU A 265 6.54 -6.15 35.05
CA GLU A 265 6.68 -6.48 36.46
C GLU A 265 7.40 -7.83 36.63
N HIS A 266 8.31 -7.91 37.59
CA HIS A 266 9.05 -9.14 37.95
C HIS A 266 9.84 -9.80 36.81
N LEU A 267 10.10 -9.08 35.72
CA LEU A 267 10.97 -9.55 34.64
C LEU A 267 12.40 -9.04 34.85
N THR A 268 13.36 -9.77 34.28
CA THR A 268 14.72 -9.26 34.10
C THR A 268 14.82 -8.50 32.77
N PRO A 269 15.80 -7.60 32.58
CA PRO A 269 15.99 -6.89 31.31
C PRO A 269 16.22 -7.87 30.14
N ALA A 270 16.93 -8.98 30.38
CA ALA A 270 17.15 -10.01 29.37
C ALA A 270 15.86 -10.75 28.98
N GLU A 271 15.00 -11.06 29.96
CA GLU A 271 13.68 -11.65 29.70
C GLU A 271 12.77 -10.68 28.94
N LEU A 272 12.76 -9.40 29.33
CA LEU A 272 12.02 -8.37 28.62
C LEU A 272 12.47 -8.25 27.16
N LEU A 273 13.78 -8.21 26.90
CA LEU A 273 14.33 -8.19 25.53
C LEU A 273 13.92 -9.43 24.72
N ARG A 274 13.95 -10.62 25.32
CA ARG A 274 13.48 -11.86 24.67
C ARG A 274 11.99 -11.78 24.31
N ARG A 275 11.14 -11.27 25.21
CA ARG A 275 9.70 -11.08 24.95
C ARG A 275 9.44 -10.03 23.86
N LEU A 276 10.28 -9.00 23.77
CA LEU A 276 10.23 -8.00 22.70
C LEU A 276 10.73 -8.52 21.35
N GLY A 277 11.30 -9.73 21.28
CA GLY A 277 11.82 -10.32 20.06
C GLY A 277 13.24 -9.88 19.72
N ALA A 278 14.09 -9.68 20.72
CA ALA A 278 15.50 -9.33 20.52
C ALA A 278 16.23 -10.37 19.67
N ILE A 279 17.01 -9.88 18.69
CA ILE A 279 17.88 -10.70 17.85
C ILE A 279 19.13 -11.06 18.66
N PRO A 280 19.38 -12.34 19.00
CA PRO A 280 20.42 -12.73 19.95
C PRO A 280 21.82 -12.18 19.61
N ASP A 281 22.21 -12.21 18.34
CA ASP A 281 23.54 -11.79 17.88
C ASP A 281 23.77 -10.27 17.98
N THR A 282 22.72 -9.49 18.25
CA THR A 282 22.78 -8.02 18.37
C THR A 282 22.78 -7.53 19.82
N VAL A 283 22.59 -8.46 20.77
CA VAL A 283 22.48 -8.17 22.20
C VAL A 283 23.84 -7.75 22.75
N ARG A 284 23.97 -6.47 23.10
CA ARG A 284 25.17 -5.93 23.76
C ARG A 284 24.89 -4.59 24.46
N PRO A 285 25.68 -4.20 25.47
CA PRO A 285 25.52 -2.91 26.14
C PRO A 285 25.73 -1.72 25.19
N ARG A 286 24.86 -0.71 25.27
CA ARG A 286 24.98 0.56 24.52
C ARG A 286 24.47 1.74 25.36
N THR A 287 25.12 2.89 25.20
CA THR A 287 24.56 4.18 25.63
C THR A 287 23.40 4.58 24.72
N ARG A 288 22.60 5.57 25.15
CA ARG A 288 21.46 6.07 24.38
C ARG A 288 21.89 6.57 23.01
N ALA A 289 22.87 7.47 22.99
CA ALA A 289 23.43 8.04 21.76
C ALA A 289 23.93 6.93 20.81
N ARG A 290 24.65 5.93 21.34
CA ARG A 290 25.15 4.82 20.52
C ARG A 290 24.02 3.97 19.93
N ALA A 291 23.00 3.66 20.72
CA ALA A 291 21.85 2.91 20.24
C ALA A 291 21.09 3.68 19.14
N GLN A 292 20.90 4.99 19.30
CA GLN A 292 20.26 5.85 18.30
C GLN A 292 21.08 5.92 17.00
N THR A 293 22.40 6.10 17.09
CA THR A 293 23.29 6.08 15.93
C THR A 293 23.25 4.72 15.22
N ALA A 294 23.34 3.62 15.97
CA ALA A 294 23.24 2.28 15.41
C ALA A 294 21.89 2.03 14.74
N ALA A 295 20.78 2.44 15.36
CA ALA A 295 19.42 2.27 14.82
C ALA A 295 19.19 3.01 13.50
N ASN A 296 19.86 4.14 13.30
CA ASN A 296 19.79 4.95 12.08
C ASN A 296 20.83 4.56 11.02
N SER A 297 21.61 3.50 11.26
CA SER A 297 22.66 3.04 10.33
C SER A 297 22.17 1.93 9.39
N PRO A 298 22.85 1.69 8.25
CA PRO A 298 22.52 0.58 7.35
C PRO A 298 22.51 -0.80 8.04
N TRP A 299 23.36 -1.00 9.05
CA TRP A 299 23.42 -2.24 9.84
C TRP A 299 22.09 -2.57 10.54
N ALA A 300 21.33 -1.56 10.96
CA ALA A 300 20.02 -1.79 11.57
C ALA A 300 18.96 -2.18 10.54
N ALA A 301 19.11 -1.77 9.27
CA ALA A 301 18.09 -1.89 8.23
C ALA A 301 16.68 -1.52 8.73
N TYR A 302 16.58 -0.37 9.41
CA TYR A 302 15.33 0.18 9.96
C TYR A 302 14.62 -0.71 11.01
N ARG A 303 15.26 -1.80 11.47
CA ARG A 303 14.73 -2.64 12.55
C ARG A 303 14.70 -1.83 13.86
N PRO A 304 13.68 -2.03 14.71
CA PRO A 304 13.60 -1.32 15.98
C PRO A 304 14.80 -1.63 16.88
N MET A 305 15.35 -0.59 17.50
CA MET A 305 16.43 -0.71 18.49
C MET A 305 15.88 -0.38 19.87
N VAL A 306 16.15 -1.24 20.85
CA VAL A 306 15.75 -1.02 22.24
C VAL A 306 16.92 -1.15 23.21
N ARG A 307 16.83 -0.43 24.33
CA ARG A 307 17.74 -0.54 25.49
C ARG A 307 16.92 -0.97 26.70
N ALA A 308 17.40 -1.92 27.48
CA ALA A 308 16.69 -2.44 28.64
C ALA A 308 17.47 -2.29 29.95
N GLY A 309 16.76 -1.88 31.00
CA GLY A 309 17.27 -1.64 32.34
C GLY A 309 16.30 -2.09 33.43
N ASN A 310 16.63 -1.79 34.68
CA ASN A 310 15.79 -2.10 35.83
C ASN A 310 15.31 -0.81 36.52
N ALA A 311 14.08 -0.80 36.97
CA ALA A 311 13.47 0.25 37.78
C ALA A 311 12.74 -0.40 38.96
N GLY A 312 13.47 -0.64 40.06
CA GLY A 312 12.94 -1.33 41.24
C GLY A 312 12.55 -2.78 40.94
N GLY A 313 11.28 -3.14 41.18
CA GLY A 313 10.72 -4.47 40.90
C GLY A 313 10.34 -4.72 39.43
N TRP A 314 10.66 -3.78 38.55
CA TRP A 314 10.28 -3.78 37.13
C TRP A 314 11.51 -3.80 36.23
N ALA A 315 11.46 -4.54 35.13
CA ALA A 315 12.32 -4.29 33.98
C ALA A 315 11.67 -3.22 33.09
N TYR A 316 12.48 -2.39 32.45
CA TYR A 316 12.00 -1.43 31.46
C TYR A 316 12.81 -1.53 30.17
N ALA A 317 12.20 -1.15 29.05
CA ALA A 317 12.87 -1.00 27.77
C ALA A 317 12.48 0.33 27.12
N THR A 318 13.46 1.09 26.64
CA THR A 318 13.28 2.30 25.84
C THR A 318 13.52 2.01 24.37
N GLN A 319 12.70 2.57 23.48
CA GLN A 319 12.91 2.48 22.05
C GLN A 319 13.75 3.67 21.57
N GLU A 320 14.90 3.36 20.95
CA GLU A 320 15.89 4.35 20.51
C GLU A 320 15.87 4.62 19.01
N GLY A 321 15.17 3.78 18.24
CA GLY A 321 14.98 4.02 16.81
C GLY A 321 14.17 2.92 16.13
N GLY A 322 13.88 3.11 14.85
CA GLY A 322 13.03 2.23 14.06
C GLY A 322 11.53 2.40 14.34
N ALA A 323 10.71 1.50 13.77
CA ALA A 323 9.25 1.57 13.85
C ALA A 323 8.72 1.39 15.29
N ALA A 324 7.70 2.15 15.69
CA ALA A 324 7.10 2.13 17.03
C ALA A 324 6.58 0.73 17.42
N GLN A 325 7.16 0.13 18.46
CA GLN A 325 6.75 -1.21 18.95
C GLN A 325 5.82 -1.16 20.16
N PHE A 326 6.01 -0.21 21.08
CA PHE A 326 5.31 -0.23 22.37
C PHE A 326 3.86 0.26 22.31
N THR A 327 3.38 0.68 21.13
CA THR A 327 1.95 0.95 20.87
C THR A 327 1.22 -0.24 20.28
N ARG A 328 1.93 -1.34 19.97
CA ARG A 328 1.38 -2.51 19.30
C ARG A 328 0.77 -3.49 20.31
N PRO A 329 -0.53 -3.85 20.18
CA PRO A 329 -1.19 -4.77 21.12
C PRO A 329 -0.48 -6.12 21.27
N GLU A 330 0.01 -6.70 20.17
CA GLU A 330 0.72 -7.99 20.11
C GLU A 330 2.04 -7.98 20.89
N VAL A 331 2.74 -6.85 20.88
CA VAL A 331 3.96 -6.66 21.67
C VAL A 331 3.60 -6.58 23.15
N LEU A 332 2.59 -5.78 23.51
CA LEU A 332 2.14 -5.65 24.89
C LEU A 332 1.59 -6.96 25.45
N ARG A 333 0.90 -7.76 24.62
CA ARG A 333 0.46 -9.10 24.97
C ARG A 333 1.60 -10.01 25.34
N ARG A 334 2.61 -10.07 24.47
CA ARG A 334 3.78 -10.91 24.67
C ARG A 334 4.62 -10.46 25.87
N VAL A 335 4.75 -9.16 26.10
CA VAL A 335 5.50 -8.61 27.25
C VAL A 335 4.76 -8.87 28.56
N SER A 336 3.43 -8.73 28.60
CA SER A 336 2.60 -8.94 29.79
C SER A 336 2.21 -10.39 30.07
N ALA A 337 2.60 -11.37 29.25
CA ALA A 337 2.24 -12.78 29.49
C ALA A 337 2.66 -13.25 30.90
N ASP A 338 1.73 -13.78 31.70
CA ASP A 338 1.94 -14.17 33.10
C ASP A 338 2.44 -13.04 34.03
N THR A 339 2.25 -11.77 33.64
CA THR A 339 2.66 -10.60 34.43
C THR A 339 1.83 -9.36 34.07
N ARG A 340 2.27 -8.18 34.51
CA ARG A 340 1.71 -6.88 34.16
C ARG A 340 2.73 -6.05 33.42
N ALA A 341 2.28 -5.36 32.38
CA ALA A 341 3.08 -4.41 31.61
C ALA A 341 2.41 -3.04 31.52
N VAL A 342 3.23 -2.00 31.52
CA VAL A 342 2.80 -0.61 31.39
C VAL A 342 3.64 0.04 30.29
N ALA A 343 3.01 0.55 29.24
CA ALA A 343 3.68 1.29 28.18
C ALA A 343 3.33 2.77 28.25
N LEU A 344 4.35 3.63 28.26
CA LEU A 344 4.25 5.07 28.14
C LEU A 344 4.82 5.47 26.77
N THR A 345 3.96 5.94 25.87
CA THR A 345 4.30 6.17 24.47
C THR A 345 3.83 7.54 23.98
N ARG A 346 4.45 8.05 22.92
CA ARG A 346 4.11 9.34 22.32
C ARG A 346 3.64 9.18 20.88
N ARG A 347 2.53 9.84 20.52
CA ARG A 347 2.05 9.97 19.13
C ARG A 347 1.79 11.44 18.82
N GLY A 348 2.70 12.05 18.06
CA GLY A 348 2.62 13.49 17.78
C GLY A 348 2.62 14.31 19.09
N PRO A 349 1.57 15.11 19.38
CA PRO A 349 1.42 15.86 20.63
C PRO A 349 0.81 15.04 21.78
N GLU A 350 0.40 13.80 21.55
CA GLU A 350 -0.28 12.95 22.54
C GLU A 350 0.72 12.08 23.32
N VAL A 351 0.44 11.90 24.61
CA VAL A 351 1.12 10.93 25.46
C VAL A 351 0.08 9.93 25.96
N GLN A 352 0.39 8.65 25.80
CA GLN A 352 -0.51 7.54 26.09
C GLN A 352 0.12 6.58 27.10
N VAL A 353 -0.63 6.24 28.14
CA VAL A 353 -0.33 5.14 29.06
C VAL A 353 -1.26 3.98 28.75
N THR A 354 -0.68 2.81 28.50
CA THR A 354 -1.41 1.56 28.23
C THR A 354 -1.01 0.54 29.27
N VAL A 355 -1.98 0.00 30.01
CA VAL A 355 -1.75 -1.04 31.02
C VAL A 355 -2.32 -2.34 30.51
N THR A 356 -1.50 -3.38 30.48
CA THR A 356 -1.87 -4.72 30.01
C THR A 356 -1.49 -5.74 31.07
N GLU A 357 -2.42 -6.62 31.43
CA GLU A 357 -2.22 -7.67 32.42
C GLU A 357 -2.55 -9.02 31.78
N ASP A 358 -1.60 -9.95 31.82
CA ASP A 358 -1.72 -11.27 31.21
C ASP A 358 -2.27 -11.26 29.77
N GLY A 359 -1.75 -10.34 28.96
CA GLY A 359 -2.18 -10.17 27.57
C GLY A 359 -3.56 -9.56 27.35
N VAL A 360 -4.22 -9.09 28.40
CA VAL A 360 -5.51 -8.41 28.30
C VAL A 360 -5.31 -6.93 28.67
N PRO A 361 -5.76 -5.97 27.85
CA PRO A 361 -5.79 -4.57 28.26
C PRO A 361 -6.60 -4.44 29.56
N GLY A 362 -6.06 -3.76 30.56
CA GLY A 362 -6.74 -3.58 31.85
C GLY A 362 -8.08 -2.83 31.72
N PRO A 363 -8.91 -2.77 32.77
CA PRO A 363 -10.19 -2.05 32.76
C PRO A 363 -10.06 -0.54 32.46
N GLU A 364 -8.89 0.06 32.70
CA GLU A 364 -8.52 1.44 32.30
C GLU A 364 -7.70 1.48 30.99
N GLY A 365 -7.92 0.50 30.09
CA GLY A 365 -6.97 -0.03 29.10
C GLY A 365 -6.13 0.96 28.29
N VAL A 366 -6.58 2.19 28.06
CA VAL A 366 -5.76 3.27 27.50
C VAL A 366 -6.14 4.60 28.15
N ARG A 367 -5.20 5.23 28.86
CA ARG A 367 -5.31 6.63 29.31
C ARG A 367 -4.47 7.50 28.38
N HIS A 368 -5.10 8.43 27.67
CA HIS A 368 -4.40 9.41 26.83
C HIS A 368 -4.82 10.82 27.20
N VAL A 369 -3.88 11.76 27.13
CA VAL A 369 -4.17 13.18 27.32
C VAL A 369 -3.59 13.98 26.16
N LEU A 370 -4.45 14.82 25.59
CA LEU A 370 -4.05 15.81 24.60
C LEU A 370 -3.25 16.92 25.27
N SER A 371 -2.10 17.24 24.68
CA SER A 371 -1.33 18.42 25.06
C SER A 371 -2.15 19.70 24.81
N PRO A 372 -2.42 20.54 25.82
CA PRO A 372 -3.05 21.85 25.59
C PRO A 372 -2.08 22.73 24.78
N ARG A 373 -2.53 23.26 23.63
CA ARG A 373 -1.83 24.33 22.93
C ARG A 373 -2.12 25.66 23.64
N GLU A 374 -1.50 25.93 24.78
CA GLU A 374 -1.67 27.23 25.43
C GLU A 374 -0.51 28.21 25.16
N GLY A 375 -0.93 29.44 24.82
CA GLY A 375 -0.20 30.65 24.51
C GLY A 375 1.24 30.81 25.00
N GLY A 376 2.14 30.95 24.02
CA GLY A 376 3.26 31.91 24.03
C GLY A 376 4.23 31.86 25.20
N GLY A 377 5.28 31.04 25.07
CA GLY A 377 6.49 31.17 25.89
C GLY A 377 7.39 29.95 25.88
N ASP A 378 6.83 28.76 25.71
CA ASP A 378 7.59 27.52 25.65
C ASP A 378 7.80 27.09 24.20
N SER A 379 9.02 26.70 23.84
CA SER A 379 9.32 26.23 22.47
C SER A 379 8.77 24.82 22.21
N TRP A 380 8.32 24.12 23.26
CA TRP A 380 7.81 22.74 23.21
C TRP A 380 6.58 22.51 24.14
N PRO A 381 5.37 23.04 23.83
CA PRO A 381 4.24 22.98 24.76
C PRO A 381 3.64 21.56 24.97
N GLY A 382 3.43 21.22 26.26
CA GLY A 382 2.49 20.25 26.82
C GLY A 382 2.71 18.74 26.62
N SER A 383 3.62 18.29 25.75
CA SER A 383 4.09 16.89 25.79
C SER A 383 5.00 16.63 27.00
N ARG A 384 5.82 17.62 27.39
CA ARG A 384 6.75 17.51 28.53
C ARG A 384 6.05 17.41 29.88
N ALA A 385 5.13 18.33 30.15
CA ALA A 385 4.37 18.35 31.41
C ALA A 385 3.48 17.10 31.55
N THR A 386 2.80 16.69 30.46
CA THR A 386 1.95 15.49 30.45
C THR A 386 2.77 14.22 30.67
N TYR A 387 3.93 14.09 30.01
CA TYR A 387 4.84 12.97 30.20
C TYR A 387 5.39 12.92 31.63
N ALA A 388 5.82 14.06 32.19
CA ALA A 388 6.28 14.14 33.57
C ALA A 388 5.17 13.80 34.59
N ARG A 389 3.93 14.23 34.33
CA ARG A 389 2.77 13.84 35.14
C ARG A 389 2.54 12.34 35.10
N PHE A 390 2.57 11.73 33.92
CA PHE A 390 2.42 10.28 33.81
C PHE A 390 3.57 9.54 34.51
N LEU A 391 4.82 10.01 34.44
CA LEU A 391 5.91 9.43 35.24
C LEU A 391 5.64 9.49 36.75
N ALA A 392 5.11 10.61 37.26
CA ALA A 392 4.74 10.74 38.67
C ALA A 392 3.55 9.83 39.04
N GLU A 393 2.59 9.64 38.14
CA GLU A 393 1.51 8.66 38.31
C GLU A 393 2.07 7.23 38.33
N LEU A 394 3.05 6.89 37.49
CA LEU A 394 3.71 5.59 37.50
C LEU A 394 4.42 5.29 38.83
N GLU A 395 5.07 6.30 39.42
CA GLU A 395 5.69 6.19 40.74
C GLU A 395 4.63 5.98 41.83
N GLY A 396 3.53 6.73 41.79
CA GLY A 396 2.46 6.64 42.80
C GLY A 396 1.59 5.37 42.73
N GLU A 397 1.24 4.92 41.52
CA GLU A 397 0.32 3.81 41.28
C GLU A 397 1.04 2.45 41.23
N PHE A 398 2.23 2.41 40.62
CA PHE A 398 2.97 1.16 40.35
C PHE A 398 4.30 1.06 41.10
N GLY A 399 4.74 2.12 41.80
CA GLY A 399 6.05 2.15 42.45
C GLY A 399 7.23 2.19 41.46
N ILE A 400 6.99 2.62 40.22
CA ILE A 400 8.01 2.68 39.16
C ILE A 400 8.74 4.03 39.25
N THR A 401 9.93 4.03 39.83
CA THR A 401 10.82 5.21 39.80
C THR A 401 11.69 5.16 38.55
N TYR A 402 11.29 5.90 37.51
CA TYR A 402 12.03 6.00 36.25
C TYR A 402 12.30 7.46 35.87
N ARG A 403 13.57 7.78 35.62
CA ARG A 403 14.01 9.10 35.14
C ARG A 403 14.77 8.91 33.83
N PRO A 404 14.25 9.38 32.69
CA PRO A 404 14.88 9.17 31.38
C PRO A 404 16.33 9.66 31.30
N ASP A 405 16.65 10.75 32.02
CA ASP A 405 17.97 11.35 31.98
C ASP A 405 19.03 10.50 32.69
N ASP A 406 18.64 9.71 33.71
CA ASP A 406 19.55 8.88 34.51
C ASP A 406 20.22 7.77 33.67
N ASP A 407 19.58 7.34 32.57
CA ASP A 407 20.11 6.29 31.70
C ASP A 407 20.78 6.79 30.41
N THR A 408 20.87 8.11 30.20
CA THR A 408 21.39 8.69 28.93
C THR A 408 22.78 8.15 28.59
N ASP A 409 23.70 8.23 29.55
CA ASP A 409 25.10 7.81 29.41
C ASP A 409 25.36 6.38 29.94
N ALA A 410 24.34 5.75 30.54
CA ALA A 410 24.47 4.39 31.07
C ALA A 410 24.59 3.35 29.94
N GLU A 411 25.51 2.40 30.07
CA GLU A 411 25.56 1.25 29.16
C GLU A 411 24.50 0.22 29.56
N LEU A 412 23.37 0.23 28.85
CA LEU A 412 22.27 -0.69 29.08
C LEU A 412 22.26 -1.82 28.05
N THR A 413 21.79 -3.01 28.43
CA THR A 413 21.69 -4.13 27.50
C THR A 413 20.75 -3.75 26.37
N SER A 414 21.23 -3.80 25.13
CA SER A 414 20.50 -3.28 23.97
C SER A 414 20.48 -4.31 22.85
N ALA A 415 19.42 -4.30 22.03
CA ALA A 415 19.30 -5.23 20.91
C ALA A 415 18.45 -4.63 19.78
N LEU A 416 18.72 -5.07 18.55
CA LEU A 416 17.74 -4.96 17.47
C LEU A 416 16.61 -5.95 17.72
N LEU A 417 15.40 -5.55 17.37
CA LEU A 417 14.22 -6.40 17.45
C LEU A 417 13.87 -6.97 16.09
N LEU A 418 13.45 -8.23 16.09
CA LEU A 418 12.67 -8.81 15.03
C LEU A 418 11.19 -8.60 15.37
N PRO A 419 10.45 -7.70 14.70
CA PRO A 419 9.11 -7.32 15.10
C PRO A 419 8.18 -8.53 15.29
N VAL A 420 7.36 -8.49 16.33
CA VAL A 420 6.33 -9.52 16.57
C VAL A 420 5.26 -9.41 15.48
N LEU A 421 4.68 -10.53 15.06
CA LEU A 421 3.60 -10.53 14.07
C LEU A 421 2.32 -9.96 14.67
N GLU A 422 1.57 -9.24 13.85
CA GLU A 422 0.20 -8.84 14.20
C GLU A 422 -0.67 -10.07 14.45
N ASP A 423 -1.63 -9.97 15.37
CA ASP A 423 -2.57 -11.05 15.64
C ASP A 423 -3.45 -11.33 14.42
N VAL A 424 -3.69 -12.62 14.17
CA VAL A 424 -4.79 -13.03 13.29
C VAL A 424 -6.07 -12.82 14.07
N ASP A 425 -6.88 -11.85 13.65
CA ASP A 425 -8.18 -11.62 14.25
C ASP A 425 -9.12 -12.80 13.93
N ARG A 426 -9.19 -13.74 14.87
CA ARG A 426 -10.04 -14.95 14.79
C ARG A 426 -11.53 -14.61 14.83
N ALA A 427 -11.90 -13.45 15.36
CA ALA A 427 -13.29 -13.02 15.56
C ALA A 427 -13.76 -12.01 14.50
N ALA A 428 -12.85 -11.36 13.78
CA ALA A 428 -13.13 -10.67 12.54
C ALA A 428 -13.53 -11.70 11.49
N ASN A 429 -14.79 -12.15 11.59
CA ASN A 429 -15.55 -12.66 10.48
C ASN A 429 -15.77 -11.48 9.51
N ARG A 430 -14.69 -11.01 8.89
CA ARG A 430 -14.70 -10.01 7.82
C ARG A 430 -15.50 -10.66 6.70
N TYR A 431 -16.81 -10.41 6.71
CA TYR A 431 -17.72 -10.92 5.72
C TYR A 431 -17.40 -10.20 4.41
N VAL A 432 -16.51 -10.80 3.63
CA VAL A 432 -16.20 -10.36 2.28
C VAL A 432 -17.15 -11.08 1.35
N ALA A 433 -18.22 -10.41 0.96
CA ALA A 433 -19.24 -10.97 0.09
C ALA A 433 -18.68 -11.28 -1.31
N ASN A 434 -17.82 -10.39 -1.83
CA ASN A 434 -17.28 -10.47 -3.18
C ASN A 434 -15.78 -10.23 -3.22
N VAL A 435 -15.07 -10.98 -4.07
CA VAL A 435 -13.65 -10.81 -4.36
C VAL A 435 -13.45 -10.73 -5.86
N ARG A 436 -12.92 -9.62 -6.39
CA ARG A 436 -12.68 -9.45 -7.85
C ARG A 436 -13.90 -9.86 -8.69
N ASN A 437 -15.10 -9.38 -8.36
CA ASN A 437 -16.36 -9.74 -9.04
C ASN A 437 -16.74 -11.24 -8.96
N PHE A 438 -16.26 -11.96 -7.95
CA PHE A 438 -16.66 -13.34 -7.65
C PHE A 438 -17.40 -13.38 -6.32
N ASP A 439 -18.58 -14.01 -6.31
CA ASP A 439 -19.43 -14.16 -5.13
C ASP A 439 -18.85 -15.22 -4.17
N LEU A 440 -18.02 -14.73 -3.25
CA LEU A 440 -17.35 -15.57 -2.26
C LEU A 440 -18.32 -16.07 -1.20
N ALA A 441 -19.31 -15.24 -0.81
CA ALA A 441 -20.30 -15.63 0.18
C ALA A 441 -21.13 -16.83 -0.29
N ALA A 442 -21.64 -16.78 -1.53
CA ALA A 442 -22.39 -17.88 -2.11
C ALA A 442 -21.53 -19.14 -2.26
N LEU A 443 -20.23 -19.01 -2.60
CA LEU A 443 -19.31 -20.15 -2.64
C LEU A 443 -19.17 -20.80 -1.26
N ILE A 444 -18.93 -20.01 -0.21
CA ILE A 444 -18.73 -20.51 1.15
C ILE A 444 -20.01 -21.20 1.66
N GLU A 445 -21.18 -20.60 1.42
CA GLU A 445 -22.46 -21.14 1.87
C GLU A 445 -22.79 -22.49 1.21
N ARG A 446 -22.52 -22.64 -0.09
CA ARG A 446 -22.88 -23.85 -0.85
C ARG A 446 -21.85 -24.98 -0.78
N THR A 447 -20.64 -24.73 -0.27
CA THR A 447 -19.53 -25.69 -0.34
C THR A 447 -19.29 -26.38 1.01
N PRO A 448 -19.26 -27.73 1.06
CA PRO A 448 -18.91 -28.44 2.29
C PRO A 448 -17.54 -28.01 2.85
N PRO A 449 -17.39 -27.82 4.18
CA PRO A 449 -16.15 -27.28 4.78
C PRO A 449 -14.87 -28.03 4.40
N ALA A 450 -14.91 -29.36 4.30
CA ALA A 450 -13.74 -30.17 3.92
C ALA A 450 -13.29 -29.93 2.47
N ARG A 451 -14.26 -29.76 1.56
CA ARG A 451 -14.01 -29.45 0.14
C ARG A 451 -13.47 -28.03 -0.01
N LEU A 452 -14.09 -27.06 0.68
CA LEU A 452 -13.60 -25.68 0.69
C LEU A 452 -12.17 -25.60 1.23
N ARG A 453 -11.86 -26.32 2.32
CA ARG A 453 -10.50 -26.38 2.88
C ARG A 453 -9.50 -26.94 1.87
N THR A 454 -9.84 -28.01 1.18
CA THR A 454 -8.97 -28.63 0.17
C THR A 454 -8.71 -27.67 -0.99
N ALA A 455 -9.77 -27.07 -1.54
CA ALA A 455 -9.66 -26.12 -2.64
C ALA A 455 -8.87 -24.86 -2.25
N MET A 456 -9.18 -24.25 -1.11
CA MET A 456 -8.42 -23.08 -0.63
C MET A 456 -6.96 -23.43 -0.29
N GLY A 457 -6.69 -24.64 0.18
CA GLY A 457 -5.32 -25.13 0.38
C GLY A 457 -4.53 -25.28 -0.93
N ALA A 458 -5.19 -25.71 -2.02
CA ALA A 458 -4.59 -25.75 -3.35
C ALA A 458 -4.33 -24.33 -3.90
N GLN A 459 -5.30 -23.43 -3.77
CA GLN A 459 -5.17 -22.03 -4.15
C GLN A 459 -4.06 -21.31 -3.36
N LEU A 460 -3.92 -21.59 -2.06
CA LEU A 460 -2.84 -21.06 -1.23
C LEU A 460 -1.45 -21.54 -1.69
N ARG A 461 -1.31 -22.80 -2.14
CA ARG A 461 -0.05 -23.28 -2.74
C ARG A 461 0.28 -22.57 -4.03
N ARG A 462 -0.72 -22.37 -4.91
CA ARG A 462 -0.52 -21.61 -6.14
C ARG A 462 -0.10 -20.18 -5.84
N LEU A 463 -0.76 -19.51 -4.87
CA LEU A 463 -0.37 -18.18 -4.40
C LEU A 463 1.07 -18.16 -3.87
N ALA A 464 1.47 -19.16 -3.08
CA ALA A 464 2.82 -19.23 -2.55
C ALA A 464 3.88 -19.39 -3.66
N ALA A 465 3.61 -20.21 -4.67
CA ALA A 465 4.48 -20.36 -5.84
C ALA A 465 4.54 -19.09 -6.69
N GLU A 466 3.40 -18.46 -6.94
CA GLU A 466 3.29 -17.18 -7.68
C GLU A 466 4.10 -16.07 -7.00
N THR A 467 4.09 -16.01 -5.67
CA THR A 467 4.82 -15.02 -4.85
C THR A 467 6.24 -15.43 -4.47
N ARG A 468 6.66 -16.64 -4.86
CA ARG A 468 7.91 -17.27 -4.42
C ARG A 468 8.06 -17.28 -2.90
N PHE A 469 6.95 -17.36 -2.19
CA PHE A 469 6.91 -17.50 -0.73
C PHE A 469 7.28 -18.93 -0.31
N ASP A 470 7.05 -19.91 -1.18
CA ASP A 470 7.40 -21.33 -0.98
C ASP A 470 8.91 -21.64 -1.09
N VAL A 471 9.75 -20.68 -1.47
CA VAL A 471 11.21 -20.85 -1.56
C VAL A 471 11.88 -21.21 -0.23
N TYR A 472 11.21 -20.95 0.89
CA TYR A 472 11.72 -21.25 2.23
C TYR A 472 11.22 -22.62 2.69
N ASP A 473 12.14 -23.46 3.18
CA ASP A 473 11.84 -24.84 3.61
C ASP A 473 10.72 -24.88 4.67
N GLU A 474 10.73 -23.95 5.63
CA GLU A 474 9.72 -23.91 6.70
C GLU A 474 8.32 -23.61 6.15
N VAL A 475 8.24 -22.80 5.08
CA VAL A 475 6.98 -22.45 4.40
C VAL A 475 6.51 -23.61 3.53
N SER A 476 7.41 -24.21 2.76
CA SER A 476 7.13 -25.38 1.93
C SER A 476 6.60 -26.55 2.78
N ASP A 477 7.22 -26.83 3.94
CA ASP A 477 6.72 -27.83 4.89
C ASP A 477 5.32 -27.47 5.42
N ALA A 478 5.11 -26.22 5.84
CA ALA A 478 3.81 -25.75 6.34
C ALA A 478 2.69 -25.93 5.29
N LEU A 479 2.97 -25.60 4.04
CA LEU A 479 2.04 -25.78 2.92
C LEU A 479 1.77 -27.27 2.65
N ALA A 480 2.78 -28.15 2.76
CA ALA A 480 2.61 -29.59 2.61
C ALA A 480 1.77 -30.21 3.74
N ARG A 481 2.04 -29.83 5.00
CA ARG A 481 1.25 -30.25 6.18
C ARG A 481 -0.21 -29.82 6.06
N THR A 482 -0.43 -28.57 5.61
CA THR A 482 -1.75 -28.05 5.30
C THR A 482 -2.49 -28.90 4.25
N ALA A 483 -1.78 -29.45 3.26
CA ALA A 483 -2.33 -30.33 2.23
C ALA A 483 -2.91 -31.62 2.81
N ARG A 484 -2.16 -32.18 3.76
CA ARG A 484 -2.48 -33.44 4.42
C ARG A 484 -3.50 -33.28 5.54
N GLY A 485 -3.92 -32.04 5.83
CA GLY A 485 -4.81 -31.74 6.96
C GLY A 485 -4.12 -31.83 8.32
N GLU A 486 -2.79 -31.78 8.35
CA GLU A 486 -2.00 -31.81 9.59
C GLU A 486 -1.98 -30.42 10.24
N THR A 487 -1.69 -30.38 11.55
CA THR A 487 -1.46 -29.12 12.26
C THR A 487 -0.20 -28.46 11.72
N VAL A 488 -0.15 -27.12 11.70
CA VAL A 488 1.05 -26.34 11.37
C VAL A 488 1.49 -25.64 12.65
N ASP A 489 2.79 -25.67 12.94
CA ASP A 489 3.34 -25.00 14.12
C ASP A 489 3.57 -23.52 13.80
N LEU A 490 2.74 -22.66 14.40
CA LEU A 490 2.86 -21.20 14.38
C LEU A 490 3.07 -20.66 15.81
N THR A 491 3.59 -21.48 16.72
CA THR A 491 3.90 -20.99 18.06
C THR A 491 4.95 -19.88 18.00
N PRO A 492 4.91 -18.89 18.91
CA PRO A 492 5.88 -17.81 18.94
C PRO A 492 7.31 -18.35 18.95
N ASP A 493 8.16 -17.78 18.10
CA ASP A 493 9.56 -18.17 17.90
C ASP A 493 9.79 -19.59 17.31
N SER A 494 8.74 -20.28 16.87
CA SER A 494 8.91 -21.46 16.00
C SER A 494 9.64 -21.07 14.70
N PRO A 495 10.28 -22.03 13.99
CA PRO A 495 10.98 -21.72 12.74
C PRO A 495 10.12 -20.98 11.71
N LEU A 496 8.83 -21.34 11.59
CA LEU A 496 7.89 -20.67 10.70
C LEU A 496 7.54 -19.26 11.18
N ASP A 497 7.29 -19.05 12.48
CA ASP A 497 7.07 -17.71 13.05
C ASP A 497 8.27 -16.77 12.77
N LEU A 498 9.49 -17.24 13.05
CA LEU A 498 10.72 -16.47 12.81
C LEU A 498 10.92 -16.15 11.33
N ARG A 499 10.59 -17.09 10.43
CA ARG A 499 10.63 -16.86 8.98
C ARG A 499 9.67 -15.76 8.57
N ILE A 500 8.42 -15.82 9.00
CA ILE A 500 7.40 -14.82 8.62
C ILE A 500 7.78 -13.45 9.19
N ARG A 501 8.27 -13.38 10.43
CA ARG A 501 8.75 -12.12 11.03
C ARG A 501 9.93 -11.53 10.28
N THR A 502 10.85 -12.38 9.81
CA THR A 502 11.96 -11.96 8.94
C THR A 502 11.43 -11.35 7.65
N LEU A 503 10.45 -11.98 6.99
CA LEU A 503 9.82 -11.43 5.78
C LEU A 503 9.13 -10.08 6.04
N THR A 504 8.44 -9.93 7.17
CA THR A 504 7.85 -8.64 7.58
C THR A 504 8.91 -7.57 7.79
N ALA A 505 10.06 -7.93 8.39
CA ALA A 505 11.17 -7.01 8.57
C ALA A 505 11.82 -6.61 7.23
N GLU A 506 11.99 -7.54 6.28
CA GLU A 506 12.46 -7.26 4.92
C GLU A 506 11.54 -6.27 4.20
N ALA A 507 10.23 -6.53 4.19
CA ALA A 507 9.25 -5.66 3.54
C ALA A 507 9.23 -4.26 4.17
N SER A 508 9.31 -4.18 5.51
CA SER A 508 9.34 -2.89 6.20
C SER A 508 10.63 -2.12 5.91
N ALA A 509 11.79 -2.78 5.86
CA ALA A 509 13.06 -2.15 5.54
C ALA A 509 13.08 -1.66 4.08
N ALA A 510 12.65 -2.51 3.14
CA ALA A 510 12.54 -2.16 1.73
C ALA A 510 11.62 -0.94 1.52
N ARG A 511 10.46 -0.91 2.19
CA ARG A 511 9.54 0.24 2.16
C ARG A 511 10.23 1.54 2.58
N GLN A 512 10.99 1.50 3.68
CA GLN A 512 11.66 2.69 4.18
C GLN A 512 12.75 3.17 3.22
N MET A 513 13.51 2.27 2.61
CA MET A 513 14.54 2.61 1.63
C MET A 513 13.96 3.29 0.38
N VAL A 514 12.80 2.83 -0.12
CA VAL A 514 12.16 3.43 -1.31
C VAL A 514 11.35 4.68 -0.99
N SER A 515 10.77 4.79 0.22
CA SER A 515 9.99 5.96 0.64
C SER A 515 10.84 7.18 1.04
N GLY A 516 12.11 6.96 1.40
CA GLY A 516 13.05 8.00 1.85
C GLY A 516 13.67 8.82 0.72
N GLN A 517 13.47 8.41 -0.53
CA GLN A 517 13.91 9.15 -1.71
C GLN A 517 12.79 10.09 -2.17
N ARG A 518 13.14 11.33 -2.54
CA ARG A 518 12.25 12.21 -3.30
C ARG A 518 11.88 11.46 -4.59
N ALA A 519 10.70 10.85 -4.55
CA ALA A 519 10.24 9.77 -5.41
C ALA A 519 9.92 10.18 -6.87
N TRP A 520 10.71 11.09 -7.44
CA TRP A 520 10.50 11.51 -8.82
C TRP A 520 11.69 11.36 -9.76
N HIS A 521 12.94 11.09 -9.31
CA HIS A 521 14.06 11.08 -10.26
C HIS A 521 15.27 10.14 -10.05
N ASP A 522 15.33 9.26 -9.06
CA ASP A 522 16.53 8.38 -8.93
C ASP A 522 16.20 6.94 -8.52
N ASP A 523 16.05 6.06 -9.51
CA ASP A 523 16.02 4.58 -9.39
C ASP A 523 17.39 3.98 -8.99
N ASN A 524 18.32 4.79 -8.50
CA ASN A 524 19.72 4.42 -8.23
C ASN A 524 19.96 3.90 -6.79
N GLY A 525 18.90 3.59 -6.03
CA GLY A 525 19.01 2.96 -4.72
C GLY A 525 19.39 1.46 -4.81
N PRO A 526 20.01 0.88 -3.78
CA PRO A 526 20.35 -0.56 -3.78
C PRO A 526 19.12 -1.48 -3.69
N VAL A 527 17.96 -0.92 -3.34
CA VAL A 527 16.65 -1.60 -3.28
C VAL A 527 15.67 -0.75 -4.07
N THR A 528 14.97 -1.37 -5.02
CA THR A 528 14.03 -0.72 -5.94
C THR A 528 12.58 -0.81 -5.46
N GLN A 529 11.69 -0.04 -6.08
CA GLN A 529 10.25 -0.16 -5.84
C GLN A 529 9.70 -1.57 -6.20
N SER A 530 10.31 -2.23 -7.18
CA SER A 530 9.98 -3.61 -7.55
C SER A 530 10.36 -4.60 -6.44
N ASP A 531 11.54 -4.42 -5.82
CA ASP A 531 11.98 -5.25 -4.69
C ASP A 531 11.03 -5.13 -3.50
N PHE A 532 10.63 -3.90 -3.15
CA PHE A 532 9.63 -3.68 -2.10
C PHE A 532 8.30 -4.38 -2.43
N SER A 533 7.83 -4.26 -3.68
CA SER A 533 6.56 -4.87 -4.11
C SER A 533 6.61 -6.40 -3.99
N ALA A 534 7.74 -7.02 -4.35
CA ALA A 534 7.95 -8.46 -4.19
C ALA A 534 7.95 -8.90 -2.71
N TRP A 535 8.62 -8.15 -1.82
CA TRP A 535 8.58 -8.43 -0.38
C TRP A 535 7.18 -8.27 0.21
N ALA A 536 6.45 -7.23 -0.18
CA ALA A 536 5.07 -7.00 0.25
C ALA A 536 4.16 -8.18 -0.13
N LEU A 537 4.28 -8.69 -1.37
CA LEU A 537 3.49 -9.84 -1.83
C LEU A 537 3.81 -11.12 -1.03
N ARG A 538 5.08 -11.36 -0.67
CA ARG A 538 5.46 -12.47 0.22
C ARG A 538 4.86 -12.34 1.62
N VAL A 539 4.81 -11.13 2.18
CA VAL A 539 4.19 -10.88 3.49
C VAL A 539 2.68 -11.11 3.44
N GLU A 540 2.00 -10.68 2.38
CA GLU A 540 0.56 -10.92 2.21
C GLU A 540 0.25 -12.41 1.99
N ALA A 541 1.10 -13.15 1.25
CA ALA A 541 0.99 -14.60 1.15
C ALA A 541 1.21 -15.31 2.51
N ALA A 542 2.17 -14.85 3.31
CA ALA A 542 2.39 -15.35 4.66
C ALA A 542 1.21 -15.06 5.59
N ARG A 543 0.59 -13.89 5.45
CA ARG A 543 -0.64 -13.54 6.16
C ARG A 543 -1.78 -14.48 5.77
N ALA A 544 -1.97 -14.76 4.48
CA ALA A 544 -2.98 -15.71 4.00
C ALA A 544 -2.77 -17.12 4.58
N LEU A 545 -1.52 -17.59 4.68
CA LEU A 545 -1.19 -18.86 5.34
C LEU A 545 -1.58 -18.83 6.83
N ARG A 546 -1.24 -17.77 7.55
CA ARG A 546 -1.59 -17.62 8.98
C ARG A 546 -3.10 -17.60 9.19
N GLU A 547 -3.83 -16.80 8.40
CA GLU A 547 -5.30 -16.77 8.42
C GLU A 547 -5.88 -18.17 8.16
N PHE A 548 -5.31 -18.93 7.21
CA PHE A 548 -5.78 -20.28 6.88
C PHE A 548 -5.57 -21.26 8.03
N VAL A 549 -4.44 -21.17 8.73
CA VAL A 549 -4.09 -22.05 9.84
C VAL A 549 -4.87 -21.69 11.12
N ASP A 550 -4.93 -20.41 11.48
CA ASP A 550 -5.50 -19.93 12.75
C ASP A 550 -7.02 -19.73 12.72
N ALA A 551 -7.57 -19.24 11.61
CA ALA A 551 -9.00 -18.90 11.47
C ALA A 551 -9.75 -19.82 10.49
N GLY A 552 -9.02 -20.59 9.67
CA GLY A 552 -9.57 -21.58 8.76
C GLY A 552 -9.82 -21.06 7.35
N ALA A 553 -10.24 -21.97 6.47
CA ALA A 553 -10.39 -21.71 5.04
C ALA A 553 -11.38 -20.57 4.69
N PRO A 554 -12.56 -20.42 5.32
CA PRO A 554 -13.47 -19.32 5.01
C PRO A 554 -12.86 -17.94 5.28
N ALA A 555 -12.13 -17.78 6.39
CA ALA A 555 -11.51 -16.51 6.76
C ALA A 555 -10.37 -16.13 5.81
N ALA A 556 -9.57 -17.12 5.39
CA ALA A 556 -8.45 -16.90 4.48
C ALA A 556 -8.84 -16.78 3.00
N ALA A 557 -10.01 -17.28 2.60
CA ALA A 557 -10.41 -17.37 1.19
C ALA A 557 -10.37 -16.00 0.49
N ALA A 558 -10.81 -14.93 1.17
CA ALA A 558 -10.81 -13.60 0.60
C ALA A 558 -9.39 -13.11 0.28
N THR A 559 -8.47 -13.28 1.24
CA THR A 559 -7.06 -12.91 1.10
C THR A 559 -6.37 -13.77 0.04
N ILE A 560 -6.59 -15.09 0.03
CA ILE A 560 -5.98 -16.00 -0.95
C ILE A 560 -6.40 -15.62 -2.37
N LEU A 561 -7.70 -15.46 -2.64
CA LEU A 561 -8.23 -15.24 -3.98
C LEU A 561 -7.98 -13.82 -4.49
N SER A 562 -7.93 -12.81 -3.61
CA SER A 562 -7.61 -11.44 -4.00
C SER A 562 -6.16 -11.29 -4.47
N LEU A 563 -5.25 -12.09 -3.90
CA LEU A 563 -3.81 -12.06 -4.19
C LEU A 563 -3.39 -12.98 -5.35
N ARG A 564 -4.27 -13.84 -5.87
CA ARG A 564 -3.94 -14.73 -7.00
C ARG A 564 -3.46 -13.93 -8.21
N MET A 565 -2.29 -14.28 -8.74
CA MET A 565 -1.65 -13.56 -9.84
C MET A 565 -2.04 -14.11 -11.21
N SER A 566 -2.45 -15.39 -11.28
CA SER A 566 -3.02 -16.02 -12.48
C SER A 566 -4.37 -15.38 -12.83
N ALA A 567 -4.54 -14.94 -14.08
CA ALA A 567 -5.85 -14.50 -14.59
C ALA A 567 -6.88 -15.64 -14.67
N HIS A 568 -6.43 -16.90 -14.61
CA HIS A 568 -7.25 -18.10 -14.72
C HIS A 568 -7.61 -18.72 -13.36
N TRP A 569 -7.34 -18.03 -12.25
CA TRP A 569 -7.57 -18.54 -10.90
C TRP A 569 -9.01 -19.05 -10.66
N ARG A 570 -10.03 -18.48 -11.32
CA ARG A 570 -11.44 -18.93 -11.21
C ARG A 570 -11.65 -20.33 -11.78
N THR A 571 -11.05 -20.61 -12.93
CA THR A 571 -11.10 -21.93 -13.58
C THR A 571 -10.34 -22.95 -12.75
N GLU A 572 -9.17 -22.56 -12.23
CA GLU A 572 -8.39 -23.41 -11.33
C GLU A 572 -9.16 -23.72 -10.04
N LEU A 573 -9.82 -22.72 -9.46
CA LEU A 573 -10.66 -22.89 -8.28
C LEU A 573 -11.83 -23.83 -8.55
N ALA A 574 -12.50 -23.69 -9.69
CA ALA A 574 -13.57 -24.60 -10.09
C ALA A 574 -13.07 -26.04 -10.16
N ALA A 575 -11.91 -26.28 -10.78
CA ALA A 575 -11.29 -27.60 -10.83
C ALA A 575 -10.94 -28.13 -9.42
N ASP A 576 -10.35 -27.28 -8.56
CA ASP A 576 -10.00 -27.66 -7.18
C ASP A 576 -11.24 -27.98 -6.31
N LEU A 577 -12.41 -27.43 -6.66
CA LEU A 577 -13.69 -27.74 -5.99
C LEU A 577 -14.34 -29.04 -6.49
N GLU A 578 -14.06 -29.46 -7.72
CA GLU A 578 -14.60 -30.70 -8.31
C GLU A 578 -13.89 -31.94 -7.76
N GLY A 579 -12.59 -31.82 -7.43
CA GLY A 579 -11.79 -32.87 -6.79
C GLY A 579 -10.75 -33.49 -7.71
#